data_AF-A0A853JQH5-F1
#
_entry.id   AF-A0A853JQH5-F1
#
_cell.length_a   1.000
_cell.length_b   1.000
_cell.length_c   1.000
_cell.angle_alpha   90.00
_cell.angle_beta   90.00
_cell.angle_gamma   90.00
#
_symmetry.space_group_name_H-M   'P 1'
#
loop_
_entity.id
_entity.type
_entity.pdbx_description
1 polymer ?
#
loop_
_entity_poly.entity_id
_entity_poly.type
_entity_poly.pdbx_seq_one_letter_code
_entity_poly.pdbx_strand_id
1 'polypeptide(L)'
;MHYEKNNNGKVIGKLARDSIKTSKMRNAFIAVTIILSVSLLMVMSLFTVEMKEADKRAMARAQHVIYYNLTDDQLHRLSQDSRVSYLTLGKRGQAVEIDNYKLAPVYADGNSMEIKTMNLLDGKLPVQENEVLVSRAYLEQIGKPTELGTEFTVTFLDGTTESFKVSGFVEGAKGSKQYTMVFQRPMLKMAHR
;
A
#
# COMPACT_ATOMS: atom_id res chain seq x y z
N MET A 1 -24.50 11.26 74.02
CA MET A 1 -25.57 10.53 73.31
C MET A 1 -25.01 10.02 71.99
N HIS A 2 -24.80 8.71 71.86
CA HIS A 2 -24.43 8.08 70.58
C HIS A 2 -25.70 7.81 69.78
N TYR A 3 -25.82 8.39 68.59
CA TYR A 3 -26.87 8.03 67.63
C TYR A 3 -26.40 6.79 66.86
N GLU A 4 -27.00 5.64 67.12
CA GLU A 4 -26.77 4.45 66.30
C GLU A 4 -27.23 4.72 64.86
N LYS A 5 -26.34 4.53 63.89
CA LYS A 5 -26.65 4.63 62.47
C LYS A 5 -27.68 3.55 62.11
N ASN A 6 -28.87 3.98 61.70
CA ASN A 6 -29.93 3.09 61.25
C ASN A 6 -29.52 2.36 59.95
N ASN A 7 -29.23 1.07 60.03
CA ASN A 7 -28.81 0.24 58.88
C ASN A 7 -30.02 -0.26 58.08
N ASN A 8 -30.75 0.66 57.46
CA ASN A 8 -31.91 0.37 56.62
C ASN A 8 -31.56 -0.04 55.18
N GLY A 9 -30.27 -0.16 54.83
CA GLY A 9 -29.84 -0.46 53.46
C GLY A 9 -30.44 -1.76 52.91
N LYS A 10 -30.62 -2.78 53.76
CA LYS A 10 -31.28 -4.04 53.36
C LYS A 10 -32.76 -3.86 53.05
N VAL A 11 -33.47 -3.01 53.80
CA VAL A 11 -34.90 -2.72 53.60
C VAL A 11 -35.10 -1.89 52.33
N ILE A 12 -34.27 -0.87 52.14
CA ILE A 12 -34.27 -0.03 50.93
C ILE A 12 -33.96 -0.87 49.69
N GLY A 13 -32.96 -1.75 49.75
CA GLY A 13 -32.63 -2.66 48.65
C GLY A 13 -33.76 -3.65 48.32
N LYS A 14 -34.47 -4.16 49.33
CA LYS A 14 -35.64 -5.04 49.13
C LYS A 14 -36.78 -4.30 48.44
N LEU A 15 -37.13 -3.10 48.92
CA LEU A 15 -38.17 -2.25 48.32
C LEU A 15 -37.82 -1.84 46.88
N ALA A 16 -36.56 -1.49 46.61
CA ALA A 16 -36.08 -1.16 45.27
C ALA A 16 -36.20 -2.37 44.32
N ARG A 17 -35.81 -3.56 44.77
CA ARG A 17 -35.90 -4.80 43.97
C ARG A 17 -37.34 -5.19 43.67
N ASP A 18 -38.25 -5.02 44.63
CA ASP A 18 -39.67 -5.28 44.43
C ASP A 18 -40.32 -4.25 43.50
N SER A 19 -39.95 -2.97 43.60
CA SER A 19 -40.37 -1.92 42.66
C SER A 19 -39.93 -2.21 41.22
N ILE A 20 -38.71 -2.73 41.04
CA ILE A 20 -38.20 -3.16 39.74
C ILE A 20 -39.00 -4.35 39.17
N LYS A 21 -39.38 -5.31 40.02
CA LYS A 21 -40.18 -6.48 39.62
C LYS A 21 -41.63 -6.16 39.26
N THR A 22 -42.23 -5.15 39.88
CA THR A 22 -43.63 -4.77 39.64
C THR A 22 -43.80 -3.99 38.33
N SER A 23 -42.81 -3.17 37.96
CA SER A 23 -42.88 -2.28 36.79
C SER A 23 -42.13 -2.80 35.56
N LYS A 24 -42.34 -4.08 35.21
CA LYS A 24 -41.55 -4.83 34.20
C LYS A 24 -41.43 -4.12 32.84
N MET A 25 -42.53 -3.61 32.29
CA MET A 25 -42.54 -2.91 30.99
C MET A 25 -41.72 -1.61 31.00
N ARG A 26 -41.90 -0.77 32.03
CA ARG A 26 -41.17 0.49 32.16
C ARG A 26 -39.67 0.25 32.32
N ASN A 27 -39.30 -0.73 33.15
CA ASN A 27 -37.90 -1.02 33.41
C ASN A 27 -37.22 -1.72 32.22
N ALA A 28 -37.95 -2.51 31.43
CA ALA A 28 -37.45 -3.05 30.18
C ALA A 28 -37.15 -1.94 29.17
N PHE A 29 -38.04 -0.96 29.01
CA PHE A 29 -37.81 0.19 28.12
C PHE A 29 -36.58 0.99 28.55
N ILE A 30 -36.46 1.31 29.85
CA ILE A 30 -35.30 2.02 30.40
C ILE A 30 -34.01 1.21 30.18
N ALA A 31 -34.03 -0.10 30.42
CA ALA A 31 -32.86 -0.96 30.20
C ALA A 31 -32.44 -0.99 28.72
N VAL A 32 -33.40 -1.11 27.80
CA VAL A 32 -33.14 -1.05 26.35
C VAL A 32 -32.54 0.30 25.96
N THR A 33 -33.07 1.41 26.47
CA THR A 33 -32.51 2.74 26.20
C THR A 33 -31.08 2.86 26.69
N ILE A 34 -30.77 2.40 27.91
CA ILE A 34 -29.41 2.43 28.46
C ILE A 34 -28.48 1.57 27.61
N ILE A 35 -28.88 0.34 27.30
CA ILE A 35 -28.09 -0.58 26.46
C ILE A 35 -27.82 0.06 25.10
N LEU A 36 -28.85 0.65 24.47
CA LEU A 36 -28.73 1.29 23.17
C LEU A 36 -27.80 2.50 23.21
N SER A 37 -27.93 3.39 24.20
CA SER A 37 -27.06 4.56 24.35
C SER A 37 -25.60 4.16 24.57
N VAL A 38 -25.34 3.18 25.45
CA VAL A 38 -23.97 2.70 25.71
C VAL A 38 -23.40 2.01 24.47
N SER A 39 -24.21 1.22 23.77
CA SER A 39 -23.78 0.54 22.54
C SER A 39 -23.44 1.55 21.44
N LEU A 40 -24.26 2.60 21.27
CA LEU A 40 -24.01 3.65 20.29
C LEU A 40 -22.71 4.41 20.59
N LEU A 41 -22.49 4.80 21.85
CA LEU A 41 -21.26 5.45 22.27
C LEU A 41 -20.02 4.54 22.06
N MET A 42 -20.15 3.25 22.35
CA MET A 42 -19.08 2.28 22.11
C MET A 42 -18.75 2.14 20.62
N VAL A 43 -19.76 2.03 19.76
CA VAL A 43 -19.59 1.96 18.30
C VAL A 43 -18.90 3.23 17.79
N MET A 44 -19.35 4.42 18.21
CA MET A 44 -18.71 5.67 17.82
C MET A 44 -17.25 5.73 18.28
N SER A 45 -16.95 5.29 19.51
CA SER A 45 -15.58 5.25 20.03
C SER A 45 -14.69 4.31 19.22
N LEU A 46 -15.15 3.08 18.95
CA LEU A 46 -14.39 2.09 18.17
C LEU A 46 -14.16 2.55 16.73
N PHE A 47 -15.16 3.18 16.11
CA PHE A 47 -15.03 3.73 14.76
C PHE A 47 -13.89 4.76 14.64
N THR A 48 -13.70 5.61 15.66
CA THR A 48 -12.57 6.57 15.66
C THR A 48 -11.20 5.91 15.82
N VAL A 49 -11.12 4.78 16.52
CA VAL A 49 -9.88 4.00 16.66
C VAL A 49 -9.56 3.30 15.35
N GLU A 50 -10.56 2.67 14.72
CA GLU A 50 -10.42 2.01 13.43
C GLU A 50 -10.00 2.98 12.32
N MET A 51 -10.62 4.16 12.23
CA MET A 51 -10.22 5.18 11.25
C MET A 51 -8.79 5.66 11.47
N LYS A 52 -8.38 5.92 12.73
CA LYS A 52 -7.00 6.31 13.03
C LYS A 52 -6.00 5.22 12.66
N GLU A 53 -6.37 3.96 12.79
CA GLU A 53 -5.51 2.83 12.44
C GLU A 53 -5.49 2.53 10.95
N ALA A 54 -6.60 2.74 10.25
CA ALA A 54 -6.66 2.74 8.78
C ALA A 54 -5.82 3.88 8.19
N ASP A 55 -5.96 5.11 8.70
CA ASP A 55 -5.18 6.27 8.28
C ASP A 55 -3.70 6.09 8.61
N LYS A 56 -3.35 5.62 9.81
CA LYS A 56 -1.96 5.29 10.14
C LYS A 56 -1.37 4.23 9.21
N ARG A 57 -2.13 3.20 8.84
CA ARG A 57 -1.67 2.17 7.88
C ARG A 57 -1.55 2.70 6.46
N ALA A 58 -2.44 3.61 6.04
CA ALA A 58 -2.36 4.27 4.74
C ALA A 58 -1.18 5.25 4.67
N MET A 59 -0.95 6.03 5.73
CA MET A 59 0.15 7.00 5.85
C MET A 59 1.50 6.32 6.10
N ALA A 60 1.55 5.17 6.78
CA ALA A 60 2.78 4.38 6.92
C ALA A 60 3.33 3.89 5.58
N ARG A 61 2.46 3.75 4.57
CA ARG A 61 2.84 3.38 3.19
C ARG A 61 3.05 4.59 2.28
N ALA A 62 2.76 5.80 2.76
CA ALA A 62 2.94 7.01 1.98
C ALA A 62 4.43 7.37 1.92
N GLN A 63 4.95 7.52 0.71
CA GLN A 63 6.31 7.99 0.48
C GLN A 63 6.46 9.40 1.05
N HIS A 64 7.25 9.56 2.11
CA HIS A 64 7.33 10.84 2.82
C HIS A 64 8.20 11.87 2.07
N VAL A 65 9.28 11.42 1.40
CA VAL A 65 10.22 12.28 0.67
C VAL A 65 10.82 11.52 -0.52
N ILE A 66 10.98 12.20 -1.67
CA ILE A 66 11.73 11.71 -2.83
C ILE A 66 12.98 12.59 -2.99
N TYR A 67 14.15 11.98 -2.94
CA TYR A 67 15.41 12.64 -3.22
C TYR A 67 15.87 12.35 -4.66
N TYR A 68 16.23 13.41 -5.39
CA TYR A 68 16.76 13.30 -6.75
C TYR A 68 18.28 13.44 -6.77
N ASN A 69 18.94 12.86 -7.78
CA ASN A 69 20.37 13.01 -8.07
C ASN A 69 21.30 12.67 -6.89
N LEU A 70 21.00 11.59 -6.17
CA LEU A 70 21.85 11.08 -5.09
C LEU A 70 23.11 10.42 -5.66
N THR A 71 24.26 10.73 -5.07
CA THR A 71 25.52 9.98 -5.28
C THR A 71 25.50 8.66 -4.50
N ASP A 72 26.31 7.69 -4.91
CA ASP A 72 26.40 6.39 -4.22
C ASP A 72 26.81 6.54 -2.74
N ASP A 73 27.67 7.51 -2.42
CA ASP A 73 28.06 7.82 -1.04
C ASP A 73 26.91 8.40 -0.22
N GLN A 74 26.11 9.30 -0.80
CA GLN A 74 24.93 9.86 -0.14
C GLN A 74 23.86 8.79 0.08
N LEU A 75 23.70 7.88 -0.88
CA LEU A 75 22.81 6.74 -0.76
C LEU A 75 23.25 5.79 0.37
N HIS A 76 24.55 5.50 0.46
CA HIS A 76 25.09 4.67 1.54
C HIS A 76 24.88 5.28 2.92
N ARG A 77 25.06 6.61 3.04
CA ARG A 77 24.79 7.32 4.30
C ARG A 77 23.31 7.30 4.68
N LEU A 78 22.41 7.43 3.71
CA LEU A 78 20.96 7.39 3.93
C LEU A 78 20.48 5.99 4.32
N SER A 79 21.06 4.93 3.75
CA SER A 79 20.69 3.54 4.10
C SER A 79 21.19 3.12 5.49
N GLN A 80 22.20 3.81 6.04
CA GLN A 80 22.76 3.58 7.37
C GLN A 80 22.13 4.47 8.45
N ASP A 81 21.27 5.44 8.09
CA ASP A 81 20.65 6.35 9.05
C ASP A 81 19.50 5.66 9.78
N SER A 82 19.66 5.47 11.10
CA SER A 82 18.66 4.86 11.99
C SER A 82 17.27 5.54 11.99
N ARG A 83 17.16 6.77 11.50
CA ARG A 83 15.88 7.50 11.37
C ARG A 83 15.10 7.11 10.11
N VAL A 84 15.76 6.48 9.14
CA VAL A 84 15.14 6.02 7.90
C VAL A 84 14.63 4.61 8.14
N SER A 85 13.32 4.48 8.37
CA SER A 85 12.70 3.16 8.56
C SER A 85 12.73 2.33 7.28
N TYR A 86 12.55 2.97 6.12
CA TYR A 86 12.54 2.27 4.84
C TYR A 86 13.02 3.17 3.69
N LEU A 87 13.75 2.59 2.74
CA LEU A 87 14.30 3.27 1.56
C LEU A 87 14.01 2.43 0.32
N THR A 88 13.34 3.01 -0.67
CA THR A 88 13.26 2.43 -2.03
C THR A 88 14.06 3.28 -2.99
N LEU A 89 14.85 2.62 -3.83
CA LEU A 89 15.50 3.26 -4.97
C LEU A 89 14.59 3.21 -6.19
N GLY A 90 14.36 4.38 -6.77
CA GLY A 90 13.73 4.51 -8.08
C GLY A 90 14.69 5.25 -9.00
N LYS A 91 14.89 4.74 -10.22
CA LYS A 91 15.57 5.52 -11.27
C LYS A 91 14.73 5.45 -12.54
N ARG A 92 14.38 6.60 -13.09
CA ARG A 92 13.67 6.69 -14.37
C ARG A 92 14.65 7.13 -15.43
N GLY A 93 14.79 6.34 -16.47
CA GLY A 93 15.61 6.68 -17.63
C GLY A 93 14.83 7.49 -18.66
N GLN A 94 15.51 7.92 -19.71
CA GLN A 94 14.89 8.69 -20.78
C GLN A 94 13.90 7.80 -21.55
N ALA A 95 12.69 8.31 -21.80
CA ALA A 95 11.71 7.58 -22.59
C ALA A 95 12.14 7.58 -24.07
N VAL A 96 12.14 6.40 -24.67
CA VAL A 96 12.40 6.19 -26.10
C VAL A 96 11.07 6.30 -26.83
N GLU A 97 11.02 7.10 -27.89
CA GLU A 97 9.86 7.17 -28.79
C GLU A 97 10.06 6.15 -29.91
N ILE A 98 9.19 5.15 -29.96
CA ILE A 98 9.20 4.07 -30.95
C ILE A 98 7.90 4.17 -31.74
N ASP A 99 8.01 4.56 -33.00
CA ASP A 99 6.89 4.79 -33.93
C ASP A 99 5.78 5.71 -33.37
N ASN A 100 4.76 5.14 -32.71
CA ASN A 100 3.59 5.83 -32.19
C ASN A 100 3.39 5.62 -30.67
N TYR A 101 4.40 5.10 -29.96
CA TYR A 101 4.38 4.93 -28.52
C TYR A 101 5.72 5.31 -27.88
N LYS A 102 5.68 5.56 -26.57
CA LYS A 102 6.86 5.87 -25.76
C LYS A 102 7.13 4.74 -24.79
N LEU A 103 8.37 4.29 -24.71
CA LEU A 103 8.82 3.27 -23.78
C LEU A 103 9.79 3.90 -22.78
N ALA A 104 9.38 3.95 -21.51
CA ALA A 104 10.20 4.51 -20.43
C ALA A 104 10.90 3.38 -19.65
N PRO A 105 12.24 3.30 -19.66
CA PRO A 105 12.97 2.41 -18.79
C PRO A 105 12.91 2.92 -17.36
N VAL A 106 12.51 2.06 -16.42
CA VAL A 106 12.42 2.38 -14.99
C VAL A 106 13.11 1.28 -14.20
N TYR A 107 13.84 1.68 -13.17
CA TYR A 107 14.25 0.79 -12.09
C TYR A 107 13.39 1.14 -10.88
N ALA A 108 12.77 0.13 -10.30
CA ALA A 108 12.19 0.20 -8.99
C ALA A 108 12.82 -0.93 -8.18
N ASP A 109 13.43 -0.58 -7.05
CA ASP A 109 13.77 -1.59 -6.05
C ASP A 109 12.47 -2.31 -5.70
N GLY A 110 12.53 -3.64 -5.74
CA GLY A 110 11.35 -4.51 -5.74
C GLY A 110 10.34 -4.17 -4.65
N ASN A 111 9.10 -4.55 -4.91
CA ASN A 111 7.94 -4.28 -4.07
C ASN A 111 8.23 -4.65 -2.61
N SER A 112 8.52 -3.66 -1.78
CA SER A 112 8.76 -3.90 -0.37
C SER A 112 7.44 -3.91 0.38
N MET A 113 7.44 -4.58 1.52
CA MET A 113 6.25 -4.74 2.35
C MET A 113 5.68 -3.39 2.85
N GLU A 114 6.47 -2.31 2.78
CA GLU A 114 6.18 -0.99 3.33
C GLU A 114 5.97 0.10 2.27
N ILE A 115 6.72 0.11 1.16
CA ILE A 115 6.52 1.07 0.06
C ILE A 115 6.20 0.29 -1.23
N LYS A 116 4.95 0.42 -1.67
CA LYS A 116 4.47 -0.19 -2.89
C LYS A 116 4.82 0.67 -4.10
N THR A 117 6.04 0.52 -4.63
CA THR A 117 6.49 1.23 -5.83
C THR A 117 5.95 0.61 -7.12
N MET A 118 5.56 -0.67 -7.11
CA MET A 118 5.13 -1.39 -8.30
C MET A 118 4.25 -2.60 -7.96
N ASN A 119 3.12 -2.75 -8.65
CA ASN A 119 2.27 -3.93 -8.57
C ASN A 119 2.77 -5.00 -9.54
N LEU A 120 3.50 -6.00 -9.05
CA LEU A 120 3.76 -7.23 -9.79
C LEU A 120 2.48 -8.07 -9.81
N LEU A 121 1.92 -8.30 -10.99
CA LEU A 121 0.72 -9.10 -11.19
C LEU A 121 1.05 -10.59 -11.30
N ASP A 122 2.13 -10.92 -12.00
CA ASP A 122 2.50 -12.29 -12.34
C ASP A 122 4.00 -12.37 -12.67
N GLY A 123 4.60 -13.56 -12.48
CA GLY A 123 6.04 -13.79 -12.70
C GLY A 123 6.94 -13.36 -11.54
N LYS A 124 8.18 -12.98 -11.86
CA LYS A 124 9.24 -12.67 -10.89
C LYS A 124 9.93 -11.35 -11.23
N LEU A 125 10.42 -10.67 -10.19
CA LEU A 125 11.32 -9.54 -10.38
C LEU A 125 12.53 -9.96 -11.24
N PRO A 126 12.97 -9.10 -12.17
CA PRO A 126 14.05 -9.42 -13.10
C PRO A 126 15.35 -9.56 -12.32
N VAL A 127 16.05 -10.68 -12.50
CA VAL A 127 17.32 -10.97 -11.83
C VAL A 127 18.48 -10.85 -12.82
N GLN A 128 18.26 -11.30 -14.06
CA GLN A 128 19.25 -11.25 -15.14
C GLN A 128 19.19 -9.90 -15.88
N GLU A 129 20.28 -9.55 -16.56
CA GLU A 129 20.39 -8.28 -17.28
C GLU A 129 19.36 -8.14 -18.41
N ASN A 130 19.08 -9.22 -19.13
CA ASN A 130 18.10 -9.24 -20.20
C ASN A 130 16.65 -9.45 -19.71
N GLU A 131 16.41 -9.58 -18.41
CA GLU A 131 15.07 -9.78 -17.86
C GLU A 131 14.39 -8.46 -17.56
N VAL A 132 13.12 -8.35 -17.94
CA VAL A 132 12.32 -7.13 -17.75
C VAL A 132 10.89 -7.44 -17.33
N LEU A 133 10.29 -6.50 -16.60
CA LEU A 133 8.84 -6.49 -16.36
C LEU A 133 8.18 -5.50 -17.31
N VAL A 134 7.08 -5.94 -17.90
CA VAL A 134 6.27 -5.12 -18.81
C VAL A 134 4.80 -5.35 -18.56
N SER A 135 3.94 -4.48 -19.06
CA SER A 135 2.49 -4.74 -19.01
C SER A 135 2.07 -5.68 -20.14
N ARG A 136 1.02 -6.47 -19.91
CA ARG A 136 0.42 -7.30 -20.99
C ARG A 136 -0.04 -6.44 -22.17
N ALA A 137 -0.55 -5.24 -21.89
CA ALA A 137 -0.93 -4.25 -22.89
C ALA A 137 0.24 -3.80 -23.79
N TYR A 138 1.47 -3.78 -23.26
CA TYR A 138 2.65 -3.48 -24.07
C TYR A 138 2.96 -4.62 -25.06
N LEU A 139 2.93 -5.88 -24.61
CA LEU A 139 3.16 -7.02 -25.49
C LEU A 139 2.10 -7.12 -26.59
N GLU A 140 0.83 -6.85 -26.27
CA GLU A 140 -0.25 -6.74 -27.26
C GLU A 140 0.05 -5.64 -28.30
N GLN A 141 0.55 -4.47 -27.86
CA GLN A 141 0.87 -3.35 -28.74
C GLN A 141 1.98 -3.68 -29.74
N ILE A 142 2.98 -4.47 -29.34
CA ILE A 142 4.07 -4.91 -30.22
C ILE A 142 3.75 -6.23 -30.94
N GLY A 143 2.53 -6.75 -30.83
CA GLY A 143 2.09 -7.97 -31.49
C GLY A 143 2.77 -9.25 -30.99
N LYS A 144 3.24 -9.27 -29.74
CA LYS A 144 3.92 -10.43 -29.11
C LYS A 144 2.97 -11.19 -28.18
N PRO A 145 3.21 -12.50 -27.94
CA PRO A 145 2.45 -13.29 -26.97
C PRO A 145 2.49 -12.66 -25.57
N THR A 146 1.39 -12.72 -24.84
CA THR A 146 1.30 -12.19 -23.46
C THR A 146 1.72 -13.22 -22.42
N GLU A 147 2.81 -13.93 -22.68
CA GLU A 147 3.30 -15.05 -21.88
C GLU A 147 4.64 -14.73 -21.20
N LEU A 148 4.87 -15.34 -20.04
CA LEU A 148 6.17 -15.25 -19.36
C LEU A 148 7.26 -15.89 -20.23
N GLY A 149 8.44 -15.26 -20.25
CA GLY A 149 9.57 -15.70 -21.05
C GLY A 149 9.53 -15.26 -22.51
N THR A 150 8.50 -14.51 -22.94
CA THR A 150 8.43 -13.90 -24.27
C THR A 150 9.65 -13.01 -24.49
N GLU A 151 10.30 -13.15 -25.65
CA GLU A 151 11.41 -12.31 -26.06
C GLU A 151 10.96 -11.27 -27.08
N PHE A 152 11.43 -10.04 -26.88
CA PHE A 152 11.19 -8.92 -27.77
C PHE A 152 12.44 -8.05 -27.87
N THR A 153 12.53 -7.30 -28.94
CA THR A 153 13.70 -6.50 -29.25
C THR A 153 13.31 -5.03 -29.27
N VAL A 154 14.14 -4.18 -28.69
CA VAL A 154 13.96 -2.74 -28.69
C VAL A 154 15.16 -2.09 -29.37
N THR A 155 14.88 -1.21 -30.32
CA THR A 155 15.89 -0.34 -30.93
C THR A 155 15.86 1.02 -30.21
N PHE A 156 16.99 1.39 -29.61
CA PHE A 156 17.16 2.64 -28.88
C PHE A 156 17.50 3.81 -29.82
N LEU A 157 17.46 5.03 -29.29
CA LEU A 157 17.72 6.25 -30.06
C LEU A 157 19.17 6.35 -30.58
N ASP A 158 20.10 5.65 -29.94
CA ASP A 158 21.50 5.52 -30.37
C ASP A 158 21.69 4.53 -31.54
N GLY A 159 20.62 3.88 -32.01
CA GLY A 159 20.63 2.88 -33.07
C GLY A 159 21.01 1.48 -32.60
N THR A 160 21.29 1.29 -31.31
CA THR A 160 21.55 -0.05 -30.75
C THR A 160 20.23 -0.82 -30.63
N THR A 161 20.32 -2.12 -30.91
CA THR A 161 19.18 -3.04 -30.85
C THR A 161 19.48 -4.10 -29.81
N GLU A 162 18.67 -4.15 -28.76
CA GLU A 162 18.86 -5.12 -27.65
C GLU A 162 17.64 -6.01 -27.50
N SER A 163 17.89 -7.26 -27.09
CA SER A 163 16.84 -8.27 -26.87
C SER A 163 16.55 -8.42 -25.38
N PHE A 164 15.27 -8.41 -25.03
CA PHE A 164 14.77 -8.51 -23.67
C PHE A 164 13.81 -9.69 -23.54
N LYS A 165 13.83 -10.31 -22.36
CA LYS A 165 12.98 -11.43 -21.97
C LYS A 165 12.05 -11.01 -20.85
N VAL A 166 10.76 -11.31 -21.00
CA VAL A 166 9.75 -10.98 -20.00
C VAL A 166 9.87 -11.91 -18.80
N SER A 167 10.25 -11.40 -17.63
CA SER A 167 10.30 -12.18 -16.38
C SER A 167 9.00 -12.08 -15.56
N GLY A 168 8.16 -11.07 -15.84
CA GLY A 168 6.93 -10.82 -15.12
C GLY A 168 6.09 -9.69 -15.70
N PHE A 169 4.87 -9.57 -15.17
CA PHE A 169 3.86 -8.63 -15.63
C PHE A 169 3.52 -7.59 -14.58
N VAL A 170 3.42 -6.33 -15.02
CA VAL A 170 2.95 -5.21 -14.21
C VAL A 170 1.63 -4.68 -14.74
N GLU A 171 0.92 -3.95 -13.89
CA GLU A 171 -0.31 -3.27 -14.26
C GLU A 171 -0.05 -2.21 -15.34
N GLY A 172 -0.91 -2.16 -16.37
CA GLY A 172 -0.81 -1.19 -17.44
C GLY A 172 -2.10 -1.08 -18.22
N ALA A 173 -2.43 0.15 -18.63
CA ALA A 173 -3.65 0.43 -19.37
C ALA A 173 -3.53 0.01 -20.85
N LYS A 174 -4.55 -0.69 -21.35
CA LYS A 174 -4.70 -0.98 -22.78
C LYS A 174 -4.90 0.32 -23.57
N GLY A 175 -4.26 0.44 -24.74
CA GLY A 175 -4.31 1.64 -25.58
C GLY A 175 -3.50 2.82 -25.06
N SER A 176 -2.65 2.63 -24.05
CA SER A 176 -1.70 3.66 -23.62
C SER A 176 -0.70 3.97 -24.74
N LYS A 177 -0.35 5.24 -24.92
CA LYS A 177 0.80 5.63 -25.76
C LYS A 177 2.11 5.69 -24.98
N GLN A 178 2.07 5.39 -23.69
CA GLN A 178 3.25 5.38 -22.83
C GLN A 178 3.28 4.08 -22.04
N TYR A 179 4.35 3.31 -22.25
CA TYR A 179 4.62 2.05 -21.60
C TYR A 179 5.87 2.16 -20.75
N THR A 180 5.96 1.33 -19.71
CA THR A 180 7.09 1.28 -18.80
C THR A 180 7.73 -0.09 -18.89
N MET A 181 9.05 -0.12 -19.00
CA MET A 181 9.85 -1.33 -18.93
C MET A 181 10.67 -1.29 -17.65
N VAL A 182 10.46 -2.26 -16.77
CA VAL A 182 11.12 -2.27 -15.45
C VAL A 182 12.32 -3.21 -15.45
N PHE A 183 13.46 -2.67 -15.06
CA PHE A 183 14.77 -3.34 -15.04
C PHE A 183 15.30 -3.56 -13.63
N GLN A 184 16.41 -4.28 -13.51
CA GLN A 184 17.23 -4.32 -12.29
C GLN A 184 18.29 -3.19 -12.28
N ARG A 185 18.72 -2.78 -11.08
CA ARG A 185 19.64 -1.66 -10.77
C ARG A 185 20.83 -1.46 -11.73
N PRO A 186 21.55 -2.50 -12.21
CA PRO A 186 22.74 -2.33 -13.05
C PRO A 186 22.45 -1.76 -14.44
N MET A 187 21.27 -2.00 -14.99
CA MET A 187 20.94 -1.76 -16.42
C MET A 187 20.66 -0.29 -16.74
N LEU A 188 20.37 0.55 -15.74
CA LEU A 188 20.01 1.94 -16.00
C LEU A 188 21.21 2.86 -16.32
N LYS A 189 22.39 2.28 -16.54
CA LYS A 189 23.50 2.94 -17.23
C LYS A 189 23.25 3.02 -18.76
N MET A 190 22.44 2.13 -19.33
CA MET A 190 22.06 2.17 -20.75
C MET A 190 20.99 3.22 -21.04
N ALA A 191 20.18 3.61 -20.06
CA ALA A 191 19.12 4.61 -20.25
C ALA A 191 19.60 6.08 -20.36
N HIS A 192 20.92 6.28 -20.45
CA HIS A 192 21.56 7.55 -20.82
C HIS A 192 22.21 7.49 -22.21
N ARG A 193 22.03 6.38 -22.95
CA ARG A 193 22.44 6.24 -24.34
C ARG A 193 21.29 6.54 -25.28
#